data_AF-A0A371YK66-F1
#
_entry.id   AF-A0A371YK66-F1
#
_cell.length_a   1.000
_cell.length_b   1.000
_cell.length_c   1.000
_cell.angle_alpha   90.00
_cell.angle_beta   90.00
_cell.angle_gamma   90.00
#
_symmetry.space_group_name_H-M   'P 1'
#
loop_
_entity.id
_entity.type
_entity.pdbx_description
1 polymer ?
#
loop_
_entity_poly.entity_id
_entity_poly.type
_entity_poly.pdbx_seq_one_letter_code
_entity_poly.pdbx_strand_id
1 'polypeptide(L)'
;MEITISNQNYTIGRLNALDQFHVSRKIAPIIPKLIPIISEVAKGGLSKVLESIKGEEDIDLDDIDLKELDGLSDALSPLMDALAEMSEEDTNFVIHKTLSVVLRNGAVMCRGQSIMFDDLDMMQILPLVIAVIRKNLGNFIQDLLTKAQNMKKQIEE
;
A
#
# COMPACT_ATOMS: atom_id res chain seq x y z
N MET A 1 5.56 -16.63 -1.01
CA MET A 1 6.37 -15.42 -0.80
C MET A 1 6.39 -15.25 0.69
N GLU A 2 7.57 -15.37 1.26
CA GLU A 2 7.80 -15.20 2.67
C GLU A 2 8.40 -13.83 2.88
N ILE A 3 7.96 -13.14 3.93
CA ILE A 3 8.48 -11.83 4.32
C ILE A 3 8.61 -11.77 5.83
N THR A 4 9.58 -11.00 6.30
CA THR A 4 9.79 -10.76 7.72
C THR A 4 9.47 -9.31 8.03
N ILE A 5 8.57 -9.08 8.99
CA ILE A 5 8.18 -7.75 9.48
C ILE A 5 8.24 -7.81 11.00
N SER A 6 8.89 -6.84 11.64
CA SER A 6 9.01 -6.76 13.10
C SER A 6 9.45 -8.08 13.75
N ASN A 7 10.48 -8.72 13.19
CA ASN A 7 11.02 -10.01 13.65
C ASN A 7 10.05 -11.21 13.58
N GLN A 8 8.92 -11.08 12.88
CA GLN A 8 7.94 -12.14 12.67
C GLN A 8 7.92 -12.59 11.21
N ASN A 9 7.81 -13.90 10.98
CA ASN A 9 7.78 -14.48 9.64
C ASN A 9 6.34 -14.67 9.16
N TYR A 10 6.08 -14.16 7.96
CA TYR A 10 4.78 -14.22 7.31
C TYR A 10 4.88 -14.91 5.96
N THR A 11 3.92 -15.79 5.67
CA THR A 11 3.73 -16.39 4.36
C THR A 11 2.54 -15.72 3.68
N ILE A 12 2.81 -15.04 2.56
CA ILE A 12 1.78 -14.39 1.75
C ILE A 12 1.21 -15.41 0.77
N GLY A 13 -0.09 -15.69 0.87
CA GLY A 13 -0.86 -16.60 0.04
C GLY A 13 -1.35 -15.99 -1.28
N ARG A 14 -2.34 -16.63 -1.91
CA ARG A 14 -3.00 -16.14 -3.12
C ARG A 14 -4.48 -15.90 -2.87
N LEU A 15 -4.97 -14.74 -3.31
CA LEU A 15 -6.39 -14.46 -3.40
C LEU A 15 -6.99 -15.26 -4.57
N ASN A 16 -8.26 -15.69 -4.44
CA ASN A 16 -8.96 -16.24 -5.59
C ASN A 16 -9.33 -15.13 -6.59
N ALA A 17 -9.77 -15.50 -7.80
CA ALA A 17 -10.02 -14.53 -8.87
C ALA A 17 -11.12 -13.50 -8.53
N LEU A 18 -12.19 -13.92 -7.81
CA LEU A 18 -13.25 -13.00 -7.41
C LEU A 18 -12.77 -12.02 -6.35
N ASP A 19 -12.03 -12.50 -5.35
CA ASP A 19 -11.42 -11.65 -4.33
C ASP A 19 -10.45 -10.65 -4.96
N GLN A 20 -9.63 -11.09 -5.92
CA GLN A 20 -8.74 -10.20 -6.68
C GLN A 20 -9.52 -9.10 -7.39
N PHE A 21 -10.64 -9.43 -8.05
CA PHE A 21 -11.50 -8.46 -8.71
C PHE A 21 -12.16 -7.47 -7.74
N HIS A 22 -12.65 -7.96 -6.60
CA HIS A 22 -13.27 -7.09 -5.59
C HIS A 22 -12.26 -6.15 -4.94
N VAL A 23 -11.08 -6.67 -4.57
CA VAL A 23 -9.99 -5.84 -4.03
C VAL A 23 -9.52 -4.85 -5.09
N SER A 24 -9.30 -5.28 -6.34
CA SER A 24 -8.83 -4.39 -7.40
C SER A 24 -9.82 -3.26 -7.68
N ARG A 25 -11.11 -3.54 -7.72
CA ARG A 25 -12.16 -2.52 -7.89
C ARG A 25 -12.15 -1.46 -6.79
N LYS A 26 -11.93 -1.87 -5.53
CA LYS A 26 -11.94 -0.95 -4.36
C LYS A 26 -10.68 -0.09 -4.28
N ILE A 27 -9.53 -0.61 -4.70
CA ILE A 27 -8.27 0.17 -4.74
C ILE A 27 -8.09 0.98 -6.02
N ALA A 28 -8.80 0.65 -7.10
CA ALA A 28 -8.64 1.28 -8.41
C ALA A 28 -8.73 2.82 -8.40
N PRO A 29 -9.62 3.47 -7.62
CA PRO A 29 -9.68 4.94 -7.56
C PRO A 29 -8.40 5.60 -7.03
N ILE A 30 -7.61 4.87 -6.23
CA ILE A 30 -6.39 5.36 -5.60
C ILE A 30 -5.20 5.28 -6.58
N ILE A 31 -5.21 4.31 -7.50
CA ILE A 31 -4.06 4.04 -8.39
C ILE A 31 -3.63 5.27 -9.23
N PRO A 32 -4.53 6.03 -9.89
CA PRO A 32 -4.13 7.24 -10.61
C PRO A 32 -3.53 8.31 -9.70
N LYS A 33 -4.04 8.44 -8.47
CA LYS A 33 -3.56 9.40 -7.47
C LYS A 33 -2.15 9.07 -6.96
N LEU A 34 -1.71 7.81 -7.10
CA LEU A 34 -0.34 7.37 -6.77
C LEU A 34 0.70 7.66 -7.87
N ILE A 35 0.30 8.00 -9.10
CA ILE A 35 1.23 8.22 -10.22
C ILE A 35 2.31 9.28 -9.90
N PRO A 36 1.97 10.45 -9.32
CA PRO A 36 2.97 11.47 -8.98
C PRO A 36 4.01 10.93 -8.00
N ILE A 37 3.57 10.21 -6.97
CA ILE A 37 4.44 9.59 -5.95
C ILE A 37 5.37 8.58 -6.59
N ILE A 38 4.84 7.67 -7.42
CA ILE A 38 5.65 6.65 -8.10
C ILE A 38 6.71 7.32 -9.00
N SER A 39 6.35 8.42 -9.67
CA SER A 39 7.30 9.20 -10.47
C SER A 39 8.40 9.82 -9.62
N GLU A 40 8.06 10.38 -8.46
CA GLU A 40 9.02 11.01 -7.55
C GLU A 40 9.95 9.98 -6.87
N VAL A 41 9.40 8.84 -6.47
CA VAL A 41 10.17 7.69 -5.97
C VAL A 41 11.18 7.22 -7.02
N ALA A 42 10.76 7.08 -8.29
CA ALA A 42 11.63 6.66 -9.39
C ALA A 42 12.75 7.68 -9.70
N LYS A 43 12.53 8.96 -9.41
CA LYS A 43 13.56 10.02 -9.50
C LYS A 43 14.49 10.07 -8.28
N GLY A 44 14.29 9.20 -7.29
CA GLY A 44 15.12 9.13 -6.08
C GLY A 44 14.64 10.02 -4.92
N GLY A 45 13.47 10.67 -5.02
CA GLY A 45 12.94 11.55 -3.99
C GLY A 45 12.73 10.85 -2.64
N LEU A 46 12.26 9.60 -2.66
CA LEU A 46 12.07 8.78 -1.45
C LEU A 46 13.40 8.37 -0.78
N SER A 47 14.49 8.26 -1.53
CA SER A 47 15.82 7.97 -0.96
C SER A 47 16.29 9.12 -0.07
N LYS A 48 16.06 10.37 -0.51
CA LYS A 48 16.40 11.56 0.27
C LYS A 48 15.61 11.63 1.58
N VAL A 49 14.32 11.32 1.54
CA VAL A 49 13.47 11.23 2.74
C VAL A 49 13.95 10.14 3.68
N LEU A 50 14.31 8.96 3.14
CA LEU A 50 14.82 7.87 3.95
C LEU A 50 16.21 8.16 4.54
N GLU A 51 17.01 8.99 3.88
CA GLU A 51 18.28 9.50 4.40
C GLU A 51 18.06 10.52 5.54
N SER A 52 17.06 11.39 5.42
CA SER A 52 16.65 12.31 6.50
C SER A 52 16.07 11.59 7.72
N ILE A 53 15.36 10.46 7.51
CA ILE A 53 14.72 9.67 8.59
C ILE A 53 15.71 8.70 9.29
N LYS A 54 16.86 8.40 8.69
CA LYS A 54 17.87 7.49 9.29
C LYS A 54 18.67 8.10 10.45
N GLY A 55 18.35 9.32 10.89
CA GLY A 55 18.81 9.83 12.18
C GLY A 55 18.10 9.08 13.31
N GLU A 56 18.86 8.40 14.15
CA GLU A 56 18.39 7.53 15.23
C GLU A 56 17.49 8.27 16.23
N GLU A 57 16.21 7.88 16.32
CA GLU A 57 15.36 7.67 17.52
C GLU A 57 13.89 7.48 17.05
N ASP A 58 13.04 6.89 17.91
CA ASP A 58 11.65 6.52 17.59
C ASP A 58 10.92 7.60 16.78
N ILE A 59 10.40 7.23 15.60
CA ILE A 59 9.73 8.17 14.69
C ILE A 59 8.36 8.52 15.29
N ASP A 60 8.30 9.60 16.05
CA ASP A 60 7.06 10.35 16.24
C ASP A 60 6.65 10.89 14.87
N LEU A 61 5.50 10.44 14.34
CA LEU A 61 4.93 10.90 13.06
C LEU A 61 4.68 12.42 13.03
N ASP A 62 4.73 13.07 14.20
CA ASP A 62 4.57 14.51 14.39
C ASP A 62 5.87 15.31 14.16
N ASP A 63 7.05 14.66 14.17
CA ASP A 63 8.37 15.32 13.99
C ASP A 63 8.90 15.28 12.54
N ILE A 64 8.12 14.71 11.61
CA ILE A 64 8.44 14.83 10.18
C ILE A 64 8.11 16.25 9.75
N ASP A 65 9.12 17.11 9.65
CA ASP A 65 8.95 18.45 9.08
C ASP A 65 8.56 18.33 7.59
N LEU A 66 7.25 18.35 7.33
CA LEU A 66 6.64 18.27 5.99
C LEU A 66 7.15 19.39 5.05
N LYS A 67 7.89 20.37 5.54
CA LYS A 67 8.54 21.45 4.77
C LYS A 67 9.87 21.03 4.14
N GLU A 68 10.61 20.06 4.70
CA GLU A 68 11.76 19.46 3.98
C GLU A 68 11.30 18.56 2.82
N LEU A 69 9.99 18.30 2.77
CA LEU A 69 9.30 17.51 1.77
C LEU A 69 8.61 18.37 0.70
N ASP A 70 9.05 19.60 0.44
CA ASP A 70 8.38 20.56 -0.48
C ASP A 70 8.09 20.05 -1.92
N GLY A 71 8.54 18.87 -2.32
CA GLY A 71 8.07 18.16 -3.53
C GLY A 71 7.31 16.83 -3.27
N LEU A 72 7.47 16.26 -2.07
CA LEU A 72 6.79 15.04 -1.65
C LEU A 72 5.45 15.34 -0.94
N SER A 73 5.30 16.46 -0.22
CA SER A 73 4.03 16.87 0.39
C SER A 73 2.93 17.06 -0.68
N ASP A 74 3.25 17.79 -1.75
CA ASP A 74 2.38 17.96 -2.93
C ASP A 74 2.13 16.64 -3.65
N ALA A 75 3.13 15.75 -3.71
CA ALA A 75 2.97 14.43 -4.32
C ALA A 75 2.12 13.48 -3.46
N LEU A 76 2.18 13.61 -2.13
CA LEU A 76 1.44 12.81 -1.15
C LEU A 76 0.01 13.30 -0.96
N SER A 77 -0.27 14.58 -1.18
CA SER A 77 -1.61 15.16 -1.01
C SER A 77 -2.70 14.36 -1.76
N PRO A 78 -2.54 14.01 -3.06
CA PRO A 78 -3.50 13.14 -3.75
C PRO A 78 -3.70 11.78 -3.10
N LEU A 79 -2.65 11.20 -2.48
CA LEU A 79 -2.78 9.96 -1.74
C LEU A 79 -3.51 10.14 -0.42
N MET A 80 -3.23 11.22 0.32
CA MET A 80 -3.95 11.54 1.56
C MET A 80 -5.45 11.74 1.29
N ASP A 81 -5.79 12.49 0.23
CA ASP A 81 -7.17 12.65 -0.23
C ASP A 81 -7.78 11.32 -0.65
N ALA A 82 -7.04 10.47 -1.36
CA ALA A 82 -7.52 9.14 -1.75
C ALA A 82 -7.85 8.27 -0.54
N LEU A 83 -6.99 8.28 0.47
CA LEU A 83 -7.19 7.52 1.71
C LEU A 83 -8.36 8.08 2.51
N ALA A 84 -8.52 9.40 2.57
CA ALA A 84 -9.64 10.07 3.24
C ALA A 84 -10.98 9.80 2.55
N GLU A 85 -11.00 9.64 1.23
CA GLU A 85 -12.19 9.31 0.45
C GLU A 85 -12.61 7.84 0.55
N MET A 86 -11.74 6.93 1.02
CA MET A 86 -12.10 5.52 1.16
C MET A 86 -13.17 5.35 2.22
N SER A 87 -14.26 4.68 1.86
CA SER A 87 -15.27 4.30 2.83
C SER A 87 -14.70 3.33 3.87
N GLU A 88 -15.19 3.39 5.10
CA GLU A 88 -14.81 2.44 6.15
C GLU A 88 -15.08 0.99 5.72
N GLU A 89 -16.19 0.75 5.01
CA GLU A 89 -16.54 -0.57 4.48
C GLU A 89 -15.49 -1.07 3.47
N ASP A 90 -15.04 -0.21 2.55
CA ASP A 90 -14.02 -0.57 1.57
C ASP A 90 -12.67 -0.84 2.23
N THR A 91 -12.27 0.01 3.19
CA THR A 91 -11.04 -0.15 3.97
C THR A 91 -11.03 -1.46 4.73
N ASN A 92 -12.09 -1.72 5.51
CA ASN A 92 -12.24 -2.96 6.29
C ASN A 92 -12.25 -4.18 5.37
N PHE A 93 -12.96 -4.12 4.22
CA PHE A 93 -12.98 -5.21 3.26
C PHE A 93 -11.58 -5.51 2.73
N VAL A 94 -10.83 -4.49 2.28
CA VAL A 94 -9.49 -4.69 1.71
C VAL A 94 -8.55 -5.28 2.75
N ILE A 95 -8.55 -4.75 3.98
CA ILE A 95 -7.70 -5.25 5.07
C ILE A 95 -8.04 -6.71 5.38
N HIS A 96 -9.29 -7.02 5.71
CA HIS A 96 -9.68 -8.38 6.09
C HIS A 96 -9.44 -9.39 4.97
N LYS A 97 -9.80 -9.03 3.73
CA LYS A 97 -9.65 -9.93 2.58
C LYS A 97 -8.19 -10.23 2.29
N THR A 98 -7.32 -9.23 2.34
CA THR A 98 -5.88 -9.42 2.09
C THR A 98 -5.22 -10.21 3.23
N LEU A 99 -5.53 -9.90 4.49
CA LEU A 99 -5.02 -10.65 5.63
C LEU A 99 -5.54 -12.10 5.70
N SER A 100 -6.68 -12.42 5.10
CA SER A 100 -7.22 -13.79 5.09
C SER A 100 -6.34 -14.81 4.36
N VAL A 101 -5.42 -14.34 3.51
CA VAL A 101 -4.46 -15.18 2.80
C VAL A 101 -3.03 -15.05 3.36
N VAL A 102 -2.87 -14.38 4.51
CA VAL A 102 -1.58 -14.26 5.20
C VAL A 102 -1.53 -15.29 6.32
N LEU A 103 -0.41 -16.00 6.40
CA LEU A 103 -0.10 -16.90 7.51
C LEU A 103 1.05 -16.32 8.32
N ARG A 104 0.95 -16.34 9.65
CA ARG A 104 2.06 -16.11 10.59
C ARG A 104 2.38 -17.43 11.26
N ASN A 105 3.60 -17.93 11.06
CA ASN A 105 4.04 -19.23 11.59
C ASN A 105 3.03 -20.37 11.33
N GLY A 106 2.37 -20.35 10.15
CA GLY A 106 1.37 -21.35 9.74
C GLY A 106 -0.08 -21.07 10.18
N ALA A 107 -0.32 -20.10 11.05
CA ALA A 107 -1.67 -19.70 11.48
C ALA A 107 -2.22 -18.53 10.64
N VAL A 108 -3.51 -18.57 10.29
CA VAL A 108 -4.15 -17.53 9.47
C VAL A 108 -4.33 -16.23 10.25
N MET A 109 -4.02 -15.10 9.61
CA MET A 109 -4.06 -13.78 10.23
C MET A 109 -5.47 -13.22 10.37
N CYS A 110 -6.36 -13.50 9.42
CA CYS A 110 -7.74 -13.01 9.48
C CYS A 110 -8.73 -14.11 9.06
N ARG A 111 -9.83 -14.23 9.82
CA ARG A 111 -10.95 -15.11 9.49
C ARG A 111 -12.24 -14.30 9.51
N GLY A 112 -12.91 -14.23 8.37
CA GLY A 112 -14.10 -13.37 8.23
C GLY A 112 -13.71 -11.90 8.38
N GLN A 113 -14.19 -11.26 9.43
CA GLN A 113 -13.90 -9.86 9.78
C GLN A 113 -13.13 -9.73 11.11
N SER A 114 -12.47 -10.81 11.54
CA SER A 114 -11.71 -10.84 12.79
C SER A 114 -10.23 -11.09 12.51
N ILE A 115 -9.37 -10.21 13.01
CA ILE A 115 -7.93 -10.39 13.04
C ILE A 115 -7.61 -11.31 14.24
N MET A 116 -6.80 -12.34 14.01
CA MET A 116 -6.60 -13.45 14.96
C MET A 116 -5.48 -13.22 15.98
N PHE A 117 -4.76 -12.11 15.85
CA PHE A 117 -3.59 -11.78 16.67
C PHE A 117 -3.77 -10.38 17.28
N ASP A 118 -3.61 -10.29 18.59
CA ASP A 118 -3.81 -9.05 19.35
C ASP A 118 -2.56 -8.16 19.37
N ASP A 119 -1.39 -8.71 19.03
CA ASP A 119 -0.10 -8.01 18.98
C ASP A 119 0.15 -7.32 17.63
N LEU A 120 -0.92 -7.06 16.86
CA LEU A 120 -0.86 -6.41 15.56
C LEU A 120 -1.32 -4.96 15.62
N ASP A 121 -0.48 -4.08 15.10
CA ASP A 121 -0.75 -2.67 14.88
C ASP A 121 -0.81 -2.34 13.37
N MET A 122 -1.07 -1.07 13.07
CA MET A 122 -1.10 -0.58 11.70
C MET A 122 0.26 -0.64 11.00
N MET A 123 1.36 -0.57 11.76
CA MET A 123 2.72 -0.66 11.23
C MET A 123 3.04 -2.06 10.70
N GLN A 124 2.38 -3.09 11.20
CA GLN A 124 2.50 -4.46 10.68
C GLN A 124 1.41 -4.80 9.67
N ILE A 125 0.16 -4.37 9.90
CA ILE A 125 -0.97 -4.65 9.01
C ILE A 125 -0.76 -4.04 7.63
N LEU A 126 -0.41 -2.75 7.55
CA LEU A 126 -0.34 -2.04 6.28
C LEU A 126 0.72 -2.64 5.32
N PRO A 127 1.96 -2.94 5.74
CA PRO A 127 2.92 -3.60 4.86
C PRO A 127 2.48 -4.99 4.41
N LEU A 128 1.77 -5.75 5.25
CA LEU A 128 1.20 -7.05 4.87
C LEU A 128 0.13 -6.90 3.78
N VAL A 129 -0.78 -5.95 3.93
CA VAL A 129 -1.81 -5.62 2.93
C VAL A 129 -1.15 -5.26 1.60
N ILE A 130 -0.15 -4.37 1.63
CA ILE A 130 0.63 -3.97 0.43
C ILE A 130 1.33 -5.17 -0.20
N ALA A 131 1.93 -6.06 0.60
CA ALA A 131 2.61 -7.26 0.11
C ALA A 131 1.64 -8.22 -0.59
N VAL A 132 0.41 -8.39 -0.05
CA VAL A 132 -0.64 -9.19 -0.68
C VAL A 132 -1.09 -8.56 -2.00
N ILE A 133 -1.33 -7.25 -2.02
CA ILE A 133 -1.72 -6.50 -3.23
C ILE A 133 -0.64 -6.63 -4.30
N ARG A 134 0.63 -6.39 -3.98
CA ARG A 134 1.75 -6.51 -4.93
C ARG A 134 1.83 -7.92 -5.51
N LYS A 135 1.71 -8.95 -4.66
CA LYS A 135 1.80 -10.34 -5.09
C LYS A 135 0.63 -10.76 -5.99
N ASN A 136 -0.59 -10.35 -5.65
CA ASN A 136 -1.80 -10.86 -6.31
C ASN A 136 -2.29 -9.96 -7.44
N LEU A 137 -2.07 -8.65 -7.34
CA LEU A 137 -2.60 -7.64 -8.26
C LEU A 137 -1.49 -6.87 -9.00
N GLY A 138 -0.22 -7.16 -8.73
CA GLY A 138 0.91 -6.43 -9.32
C GLY A 138 0.85 -6.34 -10.85
N ASN A 139 0.63 -7.46 -11.53
CA ASN A 139 0.53 -7.48 -13.00
C ASN A 139 -0.66 -6.65 -13.50
N PHE A 140 -1.81 -6.75 -12.83
CA PHE A 140 -3.00 -5.96 -13.17
C PHE A 140 -2.76 -4.46 -13.00
N ILE A 141 -2.14 -4.05 -11.88
CA ILE A 141 -1.82 -2.65 -11.60
C ILE A 141 -0.82 -2.11 -12.63
N GLN A 142 0.21 -2.89 -12.97
CA GLN A 142 1.19 -2.53 -14.00
C GLN A 142 0.50 -2.32 -15.36
N ASP A 143 -0.33 -3.27 -15.79
CA ASP A 143 -1.07 -3.14 -17.05
C ASP A 143 -1.99 -1.91 -17.07
N LEU A 144 -2.65 -1.62 -15.94
CA LEU A 144 -3.52 -0.46 -15.81
C LEU A 144 -2.74 0.86 -15.87
N LEU A 145 -1.59 0.93 -15.19
CA LEU A 145 -0.70 2.09 -15.23
C LEU A 145 -0.14 2.33 -16.62
N THR A 146 0.34 1.29 -17.31
CA THR A 146 0.84 1.41 -18.69
C THR A 146 -0.26 1.91 -19.63
N LYS A 147 -1.50 1.41 -19.49
CA LYS A 147 -2.64 1.92 -20.27
C LYS A 147 -2.94 3.38 -19.97
N ALA A 148 -2.93 3.78 -18.70
CA ALA A 148 -3.18 5.16 -18.30
C ALA A 148 -2.13 6.13 -18.85
N GLN A 149 -0.84 5.74 -18.83
CA GLN A 149 0.25 6.52 -19.41
C GLN A 149 0.09 6.69 -20.93
N ASN A 150 -0.27 5.61 -21.63
CA ASN A 150 -0.48 5.65 -23.07
C ASN A 150 -1.68 6.53 -23.47
N MET A 151 -2.76 6.53 -22.68
CA MET A 151 -3.91 7.43 -22.92
C MET A 151 -3.55 8.90 -22.71
N LYS A 152 -2.76 9.25 -21.68
CA LYS A 152 -2.28 10.63 -21.50
C LYS A 152 -1.47 11.13 -22.70
N LYS A 153 -0.54 10.30 -23.19
CA LYS A 153 0.30 10.65 -24.34
C LYS A 153 -0.52 10.91 -25.63
N GLN A 154 -1.62 10.19 -25.82
CA GLN A 154 -2.52 10.37 -26.98
C GLN A 154 -3.42 11.61 -26.89
N ILE A 155 -3.58 12.21 -25.70
CA ILE A 155 -4.40 13.41 -25.50
C ILE A 155 -3.53 14.68 -25.62
N GLU A 156 -2.21 14.56 -25.44
CA GLU A 156 -1.23 15.64 -25.52
C GLU A 156 -0.60 15.80 -26.94
N GLU A 157 -0.89 14.88 -27.86
CA GLU A 157 -0.57 14.93 -29.31
C GLU A 157 -1.78 15.41 -30.14
#